data_AF-A0A972J8D7-F1
#
_entry.id   AF-A0A972J8D7-F1
#
_cell.length_a   1.000
_cell.length_b   1.000
_cell.length_c   1.000
_cell.angle_alpha   90.00
_cell.angle_beta   90.00
_cell.angle_gamma   90.00
#
_symmetry.space_group_name_H-M   'P 1'
#
loop_
_entity.id
_entity.type
_entity.pdbx_description
1 polymer ?
#
loop_
_entity_poly.entity_id
_entity_poly.type
_entity_poly.pdbx_seq_one_letter_code
_entity_poly.pdbx_strand_id
1 'polypeptide(L)'
;MTIKKTLIALSFGIFAVPFASADSGMHWVGGEAGYDFHVMPSTKSRAEVLEELRAFRADPVAADGWRYVGGETGWVPPTHEYTFKNGRLEHVGNMAHNSPRPSLQMTEEERRHYEELYSGS
;
A
#
# COMPACT_ATOMS: atom_id res chain seq x y z
N MET A 1 -27.49 26.40 57.31
CA MET A 1 -26.93 25.22 58.03
C MET A 1 -28.00 24.14 58.04
N THR A 2 -27.81 22.99 57.38
CA THR A 2 -27.03 21.88 57.95
C THR A 2 -26.57 20.96 56.82
N ILE A 3 -25.26 20.78 56.70
CA ILE A 3 -24.58 19.89 55.75
C ILE A 3 -24.63 18.46 56.31
N LYS A 4 -25.06 17.48 55.52
CA LYS A 4 -24.85 16.06 55.81
C LYS A 4 -24.16 15.36 54.62
N LYS A 5 -22.83 15.38 54.69
CA LYS A 5 -21.90 14.24 54.55
C LYS A 5 -22.21 13.20 53.46
N THR A 6 -21.54 13.36 52.33
CA THR A 6 -20.71 12.38 51.59
C THR A 6 -21.13 10.91 51.59
N LEU A 7 -21.30 10.34 50.39
CA LEU A 7 -20.61 9.10 49.97
C LEU A 7 -20.66 8.97 48.43
N ILE A 8 -19.47 8.94 47.83
CA ILE A 8 -19.21 8.56 46.45
C ILE A 8 -19.29 7.04 46.39
N ALA A 9 -20.09 6.49 45.48
CA ALA A 9 -19.94 5.12 45.01
C ALA A 9 -19.74 5.14 43.50
N LEU A 10 -18.48 5.25 43.11
CA LEU A 10 -17.99 5.10 41.75
C LEU A 10 -17.96 3.60 41.44
N SER A 11 -19.07 3.02 40.99
CA SER A 11 -19.05 1.69 40.38
C SER A 11 -19.02 1.87 38.86
N PHE A 12 -17.81 2.06 38.32
CA PHE A 12 -17.52 1.69 36.93
C PHE A 12 -17.69 0.17 36.83
N GLY A 13 -18.92 -0.27 36.61
CA GLY A 13 -19.15 -1.56 35.98
C GLY A 13 -18.62 -1.42 34.56
N ILE A 14 -17.36 -1.78 34.34
CA ILE A 14 -16.94 -2.23 33.01
C ILE A 14 -17.77 -3.49 32.79
N PHE A 15 -18.95 -3.34 32.21
CA PHE A 15 -19.53 -4.44 31.46
C PHE A 15 -18.48 -4.77 30.41
N ALA A 16 -17.74 -5.86 30.63
CA ALA A 16 -17.15 -6.59 29.54
C ALA A 16 -18.34 -7.08 28.70
N VAL A 17 -18.86 -6.22 27.84
CA VAL A 17 -19.69 -6.63 26.72
C VAL A 17 -18.71 -7.39 25.83
N PRO A 18 -18.79 -8.72 25.71
CA PRO A 18 -18.14 -9.35 24.58
C PRO A 18 -18.78 -8.67 23.36
N PHE A 19 -17.99 -7.92 22.61
CA PHE A 19 -18.37 -7.47 21.28
C PHE A 19 -18.51 -8.72 20.41
N ALA A 20 -19.63 -9.41 20.55
CA ALA A 20 -20.09 -10.38 19.57
C ALA A 20 -20.60 -9.56 18.38
N SER A 21 -19.66 -9.10 17.55
CA SER A 21 -19.98 -8.62 16.22
C SER A 21 -20.54 -9.79 15.44
N ALA A 22 -21.81 -9.72 15.03
CA ALA A 22 -22.41 -10.70 14.12
C ALA A 22 -21.73 -10.72 12.74
N ASP A 23 -20.85 -9.74 12.46
CA ASP A 23 -20.00 -9.67 11.27
C ASP A 23 -18.61 -10.33 11.45
N SER A 24 -18.36 -11.02 12.57
CA SER A 24 -17.10 -11.75 12.75
C SER A 24 -17.19 -13.15 12.15
N GLY A 25 -16.44 -13.38 11.07
CA GLY A 25 -16.26 -14.72 10.48
C GLY A 25 -15.45 -15.68 11.34
N MET A 26 -15.04 -15.26 12.53
CA MET A 26 -14.27 -16.03 13.50
C MET A 26 -14.92 -15.91 14.88
N HIS A 27 -15.21 -17.05 15.49
CA HIS A 27 -15.83 -17.17 16.80
C HIS A 27 -14.91 -17.96 17.73
N TRP A 28 -14.52 -17.37 18.86
CA TRP A 28 -13.73 -18.08 19.87
C TRP A 28 -14.62 -19.08 20.62
N VAL A 29 -14.30 -20.37 20.56
CA VAL A 29 -15.05 -21.44 21.22
C VAL A 29 -14.44 -21.90 22.54
N GLY A 30 -13.19 -21.50 22.82
CA GLY A 30 -12.55 -21.72 24.12
C GLY A 30 -11.87 -23.08 24.28
N GLY A 31 -10.98 -23.16 25.27
CA GLY A 31 -10.17 -24.35 25.55
C GLY A 31 -9.25 -24.72 24.38
N GLU A 32 -9.06 -26.02 24.17
CA GLU A 32 -8.18 -26.57 23.11
C GLU A 32 -8.81 -26.48 21.71
N ALA A 33 -10.12 -26.22 21.63
CA ALA A 33 -10.86 -26.09 20.38
C ALA A 33 -10.56 -24.75 19.66
N GLY A 34 -10.13 -23.72 20.40
CA GLY A 34 -9.67 -22.47 19.80
C GLY A 34 -10.78 -21.66 19.13
N TYR A 35 -10.75 -21.59 17.80
CA TYR A 35 -11.62 -20.75 16.98
C TYR A 35 -12.44 -21.57 15.98
N ASP A 36 -13.74 -21.28 15.90
CA ASP A 36 -14.60 -21.67 14.80
C ASP A 36 -14.63 -20.57 13.74
N PHE A 37 -14.57 -20.96 12.47
CA PHE A 37 -14.67 -20.05 11.34
C PHE A 37 -16.00 -20.25 10.62
N HIS A 38 -16.71 -19.15 10.37
CA HIS A 38 -17.97 -19.14 9.64
C HIS A 38 -17.80 -18.51 8.27
N VAL A 39 -18.58 -18.99 7.29
CA VAL A 39 -18.61 -18.40 5.95
C VAL A 39 -19.20 -17.00 6.05
N MET A 40 -18.42 -16.01 5.67
CA MET A 40 -18.88 -14.63 5.60
C MET A 40 -19.62 -14.37 4.28
N PRO A 41 -20.70 -13.57 4.30
CA PRO A 41 -21.37 -13.16 3.08
C PRO A 41 -20.39 -12.37 2.20
N SER A 42 -20.13 -12.89 0.99
CA SER A 42 -19.39 -12.15 -0.04
C SER A 42 -20.37 -11.35 -0.89
N THR A 43 -19.95 -10.16 -1.31
CA THR A 43 -20.67 -9.36 -2.31
C THR A 43 -20.45 -9.88 -3.73
N LYS A 44 -19.52 -10.81 -3.95
CA LYS A 44 -19.18 -11.37 -5.26
C LYS A 44 -19.63 -12.81 -5.40
N SER A 45 -20.19 -13.15 -6.54
CA SER A 45 -20.44 -14.51 -6.96
C SER A 45 -19.13 -15.25 -7.27
N ARG A 46 -19.19 -16.59 -7.24
CA ARG A 46 -18.06 -17.43 -7.65
C ARG A 46 -17.60 -17.16 -9.08
N ALA A 47 -18.55 -16.84 -9.98
CA ALA A 47 -18.23 -16.55 -11.38
C ALA A 47 -17.37 -15.28 -11.50
N GLU A 48 -17.73 -14.22 -10.78
CA GLU A 48 -16.99 -12.96 -10.74
C GLU A 48 -15.58 -13.16 -10.15
N VAL A 49 -15.45 -13.92 -9.05
CA VAL A 49 -14.13 -14.22 -8.46
C VAL A 49 -13.22 -14.97 -9.44
N LEU A 50 -13.77 -15.93 -10.19
CA LEU A 50 -13.00 -16.67 -11.19
C LEU A 50 -12.61 -15.81 -12.39
N GLU A 51 -13.45 -14.85 -12.76
CA GLU A 51 -13.14 -13.87 -13.80
C GLU A 51 -12.02 -12.93 -13.37
N GLU A 52 -12.10 -12.36 -12.16
CA GLU A 52 -11.05 -11.52 -11.58
C GLU A 52 -9.72 -12.27 -11.46
N LEU A 53 -9.77 -13.52 -11.01
CA LEU A 53 -8.58 -14.36 -10.94
C LEU A 53 -7.96 -14.60 -12.33
N ARG A 54 -8.78 -14.77 -13.37
CA ARG A 54 -8.29 -14.93 -14.75
C ARG A 54 -7.65 -13.64 -15.25
N ALA A 55 -8.28 -12.49 -14.99
CA ALA A 55 -7.74 -11.18 -15.36
C ALA A 55 -6.40 -10.92 -14.66
N PHE A 56 -6.33 -11.17 -13.35
CA PHE A 56 -5.09 -11.04 -12.58
C PHE A 56 -3.99 -11.97 -13.07
N ARG A 57 -4.31 -13.22 -13.46
CA ARG A 57 -3.31 -14.12 -14.04
C ARG A 57 -2.77 -13.64 -15.39
N ALA A 58 -3.55 -12.87 -16.15
CA ALA A 58 -3.12 -12.32 -17.43
C ALA A 58 -2.20 -11.09 -17.26
N ASP A 59 -2.47 -10.25 -16.26
CA ASP A 59 -1.58 -9.15 -15.84
C ASP A 59 -1.55 -9.09 -14.31
N PRO A 60 -0.53 -9.72 -13.66
CA PRO A 60 -0.50 -9.95 -12.22
C PRO A 60 -0.04 -8.69 -11.48
N VAL A 61 -0.77 -7.60 -11.65
CA VAL A 61 -0.54 -6.30 -11.02
C VAL A 61 -1.67 -6.05 -10.03
N ALA A 62 -1.29 -5.82 -8.77
CA ALA A 62 -2.23 -5.45 -7.72
C ALA A 62 -2.67 -3.99 -7.85
N ALA A 63 -3.75 -3.63 -7.15
CA ALA A 63 -4.33 -2.29 -7.21
C ALA A 63 -3.38 -1.17 -6.75
N ASP A 64 -2.35 -1.50 -5.96
CA ASP A 64 -1.29 -0.62 -5.48
C ASP A 64 -0.07 -0.55 -6.43
N GLY A 65 -0.15 -1.22 -7.59
CA GLY A 65 0.90 -1.23 -8.61
C GLY A 65 1.99 -2.28 -8.41
N TRP A 66 1.93 -3.09 -7.35
CA TRP A 66 2.87 -4.18 -7.16
C TRP A 66 2.62 -5.29 -8.16
N ARG A 67 3.69 -5.86 -8.71
CA ARG A 67 3.61 -6.99 -9.64
C ARG A 67 3.96 -8.29 -8.93
N TYR A 68 3.07 -9.27 -9.01
CA TYR A 68 3.35 -10.62 -8.55
C TYR A 68 4.16 -11.36 -9.60
N VAL A 69 5.37 -11.80 -9.24
CA VAL A 69 6.31 -12.52 -10.12
C VAL A 69 6.38 -14.02 -9.80
N GLY A 70 5.72 -14.45 -8.72
CA GLY A 70 5.72 -15.85 -8.29
C GLY A 70 7.04 -16.32 -7.66
N GLY A 71 7.06 -17.59 -7.28
CA GLY A 71 8.21 -18.21 -6.60
C GLY A 71 8.53 -17.56 -5.24
N GLU A 72 9.79 -17.65 -4.84
CA GLU A 72 10.28 -17.06 -3.58
C GLU A 72 10.36 -15.54 -3.61
N THR A 73 10.48 -14.94 -4.80
CA THR A 73 10.53 -13.48 -4.99
C THR A 73 9.18 -12.82 -4.66
N GLY A 74 8.06 -13.52 -4.88
CA GLY A 74 6.73 -13.05 -4.51
C GLY A 74 6.30 -11.80 -5.28
N TRP A 75 6.46 -10.62 -4.67
CA TRP A 75 5.97 -9.34 -5.17
C TRP A 75 7.12 -8.35 -5.40
N VAL A 76 7.08 -7.67 -6.55
CA VAL A 76 8.04 -6.65 -6.94
C VAL A 76 7.34 -5.28 -6.92
N PRO A 77 7.96 -4.24 -6.34
CA PRO A 77 7.36 -2.92 -6.28
C PRO A 77 7.17 -2.35 -7.69
N PRO A 78 6.19 -1.44 -7.87
CA PRO A 78 6.08 -0.68 -9.11
C PRO A 78 7.40 0.02 -9.40
N THR A 79 7.93 -0.16 -10.61
CA THR A 79 9.14 0.53 -11.06
C THR A 79 8.80 2.00 -11.29
N HIS A 80 9.29 2.87 -10.41
CA HIS A 80 9.19 4.32 -10.58
C HIS A 80 10.43 4.83 -11.32
N GLU A 81 10.25 5.27 -12.55
CA GLU A 81 11.33 5.84 -13.36
C GLU A 81 11.18 7.36 -13.46
N TYR A 82 12.31 8.07 -13.41
CA TYR A 82 12.37 9.53 -13.44
C TYR A 82 13.23 9.98 -14.63
N THR A 83 12.70 10.89 -15.43
CA THR A 83 13.43 11.56 -16.52
C THR A 83 13.81 12.96 -16.09
N PHE A 84 14.97 13.45 -16.54
CA PHE A 84 15.27 14.86 -16.47
C PHE A 84 14.74 15.54 -17.74
N LYS A 85 13.75 16.43 -17.59
CA LYS A 85 13.17 17.22 -18.70
C LYS A 85 13.11 18.68 -18.27
N ASN A 86 13.59 19.58 -19.14
CA ASN A 86 13.53 21.02 -18.93
C ASN A 86 14.06 21.48 -17.54
N GLY A 87 15.13 20.85 -17.05
CA GLY A 87 15.71 21.19 -15.75
C GLY A 87 15.00 20.60 -14.52
N ARG A 88 14.02 19.69 -14.69
CA ARG A 88 13.28 19.06 -13.59
C ARG A 88 13.24 17.54 -13.73
N LEU A 89 13.24 16.85 -12.59
CA LEU A 89 12.94 15.42 -12.54
C LEU A 89 11.42 15.22 -12.69
N GLU A 90 11.01 14.58 -13.76
CA GLU A 90 9.63 14.18 -14.04
C GLU A 90 9.50 12.66 -13.90
N HIS A 91 8.48 12.19 -13.19
CA HIS A 91 8.16 10.76 -13.13
C HIS A 91 7.63 10.32 -14.50
N VAL A 92 8.27 9.34 -15.12
CA VAL A 92 7.83 8.74 -16.38
C VAL A 92 7.64 7.24 -16.17
N GLY A 93 6.45 6.73 -16.45
CA GLY A 93 6.11 5.33 -16.17
C GLY A 93 6.77 4.30 -17.10
N ASN A 94 7.49 4.73 -18.15
CA ASN A 94 8.19 3.86 -19.09
C ASN A 94 9.28 4.66 -19.83
N MET A 95 10.54 4.46 -19.47
CA MET A 95 11.68 4.70 -20.36
C MET A 95 12.28 3.35 -20.74
N ALA A 96 12.76 3.25 -21.98
CA ALA A 96 13.41 2.03 -22.40
C ALA A 96 14.76 1.90 -21.67
N HIS A 97 14.94 0.85 -20.88
CA HIS A 97 16.19 0.52 -20.17
C HIS A 97 17.37 0.18 -21.11
N ASN A 98 17.19 0.34 -22.43
CA ASN A 98 18.23 0.23 -23.44
C ASN A 98 18.76 1.60 -23.89
N SER A 99 18.44 2.68 -23.17
CA SER A 99 18.97 4.00 -23.46
C SER A 99 20.51 3.96 -23.41
N PRO A 100 21.21 4.51 -24.42
CA PRO A 100 22.67 4.55 -24.41
C PRO A 100 23.16 5.21 -23.11
N ARG A 101 24.25 4.66 -22.53
CA ARG A 101 24.90 5.29 -21.37
C ARG A 101 25.17 6.76 -21.72
N PRO A 102 24.71 7.74 -20.91
CA PRO A 102 25.01 9.14 -21.13
C PRO A 102 26.53 9.34 -21.22
N SER A 103 26.99 10.17 -22.17
CA SER A 103 28.40 10.51 -22.25
C SER A 103 28.79 11.32 -21.00
N LEU A 104 29.93 10.95 -20.39
CA LEU A 104 30.53 11.76 -19.31
C LEU A 104 31.25 13.00 -19.87
N GLN A 105 31.44 13.06 -21.18
CA GLN A 105 31.99 14.21 -21.88
C GLN A 105 30.85 15.15 -22.24
N MET A 106 30.93 16.37 -21.74
CA MET A 106 30.01 17.46 -22.03
C MET A 106 30.16 17.87 -23.49
N THR A 107 29.06 18.04 -24.20
CA THR A 107 29.12 18.60 -25.57
C THR A 107 29.52 20.07 -25.53
N GLU A 108 29.93 20.61 -26.68
CA GLU A 108 30.31 22.00 -26.79
C GLU A 108 29.14 22.95 -26.44
N GLU A 109 27.91 22.56 -26.80
CA GLU A 109 26.71 23.32 -26.46
C GLU A 109 26.41 23.29 -24.96
N GLU A 110 26.53 22.11 -24.33
CA GLU A 110 26.35 21.95 -22.88
C GLU A 110 27.42 22.73 -22.10
N ARG A 111 28.67 22.74 -22.61
CA ARG A 111 29.78 23.51 -22.03
C ARG A 111 29.52 25.00 -22.08
N ARG A 112 29.08 25.51 -23.23
CA ARG A 112 28.72 26.93 -23.39
C ARG A 112 27.58 27.33 -22.47
N HIS A 113 26.56 26.48 -22.33
CA HIS A 113 25.46 26.73 -21.41
C HIS A 113 25.90 26.74 -19.94
N TYR A 114 26.80 25.82 -19.56
CA TYR A 114 27.40 25.80 -18.23
C TYR A 114 28.22 27.06 -17.95
N GLU A 115 29.03 27.51 -18.91
CA GLU A 115 29.80 28.75 -18.81
C GLU A 115 28.89 29.98 -18.67
N GLU A 116 27.82 30.09 -19.47
CA GLU A 116 26.82 31.15 -19.33
C GLU A 116 26.18 31.19 -17.93
N LEU A 117 25.91 30.02 -17.32
CA LEU A 117 25.29 29.93 -16.00
C LEU A 117 26.26 30.17 -14.84
N TYR A 118 27.53 29.80 -14.98
CA TYR A 118 28.46 29.69 -13.85
C TYR A 118 29.77 30.48 -14.00
N SER A 119 30.12 30.98 -15.18
CA SER A 119 31.35 31.76 -15.41
C SER A 119 31.13 33.28 -15.48
N GLY A 120 29.92 33.76 -15.18
CA GLY A 120 29.62 35.19 -15.05
C GLY A 120 29.92 35.73 -13.65
N SER A 121 31.19 36.02 -13.36
CA SER A 121 31.63 36.86 -12.24
C SER A 121 32.66 37.88 -12.68
#